data_AF-A0A1F9GLL8-F1
#
_entry.id   AF-A0A1F9GLL8-F1
#
_cell.length_a   1.000
_cell.length_b   1.000
_cell.length_c   1.000
_cell.angle_alpha   90.00
_cell.angle_beta   90.00
_cell.angle_gamma   90.00
#
_symmetry.space_group_name_H-M   'P 1'
#
loop_
_entity.id
_entity.type
_entity.pdbx_description
1 polymer ?
#
loop_
_entity_poly.entity_id
_entity_poly.type
_entity_poly.pdbx_seq_one_letter_code
_entity_poly.pdbx_strand_id
1 'polypeptide(L)'
;MKKLILFVFLISSPLFAAPKGLELLKDFPQKWTRLETHKGARVVYRYCSADTPTVEITNREGKKIMVFNYGQDADEVELLGVEKTNNGLKFQFKSLLYKDNKVKNLEFAYVGNNKKIGRWKGSLESFWQDGPEFVAEPYQKEFKEIIEPRKNCFPEG
;
A
#
# COMPACT_ATOMS: atom_id res chain seq x y z
N MET A 1 18.75 59.92 -1.78
CA MET A 1 17.64 58.93 -1.80
C MET A 1 18.25 57.55 -2.09
N LYS A 2 18.32 56.66 -1.09
CA LYS A 2 18.86 55.30 -1.26
C LYS A 2 17.74 54.41 -1.82
N LYS A 3 17.90 53.90 -3.04
CA LYS A 3 17.00 52.90 -3.64
C LYS A 3 17.35 51.53 -3.05
N LEU A 4 16.47 50.97 -2.24
CA LEU A 4 16.58 49.62 -1.72
C LEU A 4 16.07 48.66 -2.82
N ILE A 5 16.98 47.94 -3.46
CA ILE A 5 16.62 46.91 -4.43
C ILE A 5 16.35 45.63 -3.64
N LEU A 6 15.07 45.26 -3.55
CA LEU A 6 14.62 44.03 -2.92
C LEU A 6 14.87 42.86 -3.89
N PHE A 7 15.95 42.11 -3.68
CA PHE A 7 16.17 40.84 -4.36
C PHE A 7 15.21 39.80 -3.78
N VAL A 8 14.09 39.56 -4.48
CA VAL A 8 13.21 38.43 -4.19
C VAL A 8 13.89 37.18 -4.72
N PHE A 9 14.51 36.42 -3.81
CA PHE A 9 14.94 35.06 -4.10
C PHE A 9 13.71 34.19 -4.32
N LEU A 10 13.36 33.96 -5.59
CA LEU A 10 12.49 32.86 -5.99
C LEU A 10 13.22 31.55 -5.68
N ILE A 11 12.96 31.01 -4.50
CA ILE A 11 13.33 29.64 -4.15
C ILE A 11 12.53 28.75 -5.11
N SER A 12 13.17 28.34 -6.20
CA SER A 12 12.64 27.33 -7.11
C SER A 12 12.69 26.00 -6.38
N SER A 13 11.69 25.74 -5.54
CA SER A 13 11.42 24.38 -5.10
C SER A 13 11.27 23.53 -6.36
N PRO A 14 12.03 22.44 -6.54
CA PRO A 14 11.77 21.52 -7.64
C PRO A 14 10.29 21.13 -7.54
N LEU A 15 9.52 21.51 -8.55
CA LEU A 15 8.12 21.14 -8.70
C LEU A 15 8.09 19.63 -8.98
N PHE A 16 8.32 18.82 -7.95
CA PHE A 16 8.11 17.38 -8.05
C PHE A 16 6.62 17.21 -8.36
N ALA A 17 6.30 16.80 -9.58
CA ALA A 17 4.93 16.65 -10.02
C ALA A 17 4.15 15.83 -8.99
N ALA A 18 2.98 16.31 -8.56
CA ALA A 18 2.12 15.55 -7.66
C ALA A 18 1.75 14.21 -8.32
N PRO A 19 1.64 13.11 -7.54
CA PRO A 19 1.15 11.84 -8.07
C PRO A 19 -0.15 12.04 -8.86
N LYS A 20 -0.24 11.45 -10.05
CA LYS A 20 -1.45 11.54 -10.88
C LYS A 20 -2.56 10.68 -10.27
N GLY A 21 -3.82 11.12 -10.41
CA GLY A 21 -4.98 10.32 -10.03
C GLY A 21 -5.30 10.28 -8.53
N LEU A 22 -4.70 11.17 -7.72
CA LEU A 22 -4.96 11.21 -6.27
C LEU A 22 -6.43 11.46 -5.92
N GLU A 23 -7.18 12.13 -6.79
CA GLU A 23 -8.62 12.34 -6.64
C GLU A 23 -9.43 11.02 -6.64
N LEU A 24 -8.85 9.94 -7.17
CA LEU A 24 -9.46 8.61 -7.22
C LEU A 24 -9.34 7.86 -5.88
N LEU A 25 -8.49 8.34 -4.95
CA LEU A 25 -8.32 7.75 -3.62
C LEU A 25 -9.60 7.77 -2.79
N LYS A 26 -10.47 8.76 -3.02
CA LYS A 26 -11.72 8.93 -2.26
C LYS A 26 -12.66 7.73 -2.38
N ASP A 27 -12.61 7.03 -3.51
CA ASP A 27 -13.50 5.90 -3.83
C ASP A 27 -12.82 4.55 -3.54
N PHE A 28 -11.60 4.57 -3.01
CA PHE A 28 -10.83 3.37 -2.70
C PHE A 28 -10.86 3.06 -1.20
N PRO A 29 -11.10 1.78 -0.82
CA PRO A 29 -11.05 1.40 0.59
C PRO A 29 -9.70 1.75 1.23
N GLN A 30 -9.73 2.38 2.39
CA GLN A 30 -8.51 2.81 3.08
C GLN A 30 -7.89 1.73 3.96
N LYS A 31 -8.64 0.66 4.26
CA LYS A 31 -8.21 -0.43 5.13
C LYS A 31 -8.39 -1.78 4.45
N TRP A 32 -7.32 -2.53 4.45
CA TRP A 32 -7.20 -3.83 3.80
C TRP A 32 -6.66 -4.84 4.80
N THR A 33 -7.04 -6.12 4.66
CA THR A 33 -6.51 -7.19 5.50
C THR A 33 -6.21 -8.40 4.63
N ARG A 34 -5.07 -9.04 4.89
CA ARG A 34 -4.60 -10.16 4.07
C ARG A 34 -5.62 -11.29 4.04
N LEU A 35 -5.78 -11.86 2.85
CA LEU A 35 -6.44 -13.13 2.65
C LEU A 35 -5.40 -14.22 2.54
N GLU A 36 -5.61 -15.30 3.29
CA GLU A 36 -4.80 -16.51 3.20
C GLU A 36 -5.64 -17.69 2.79
N THR A 37 -4.98 -18.76 2.32
CA THR A 37 -5.64 -20.04 2.08
C THR A 37 -5.35 -20.96 3.26
N HIS A 38 -6.38 -21.29 4.04
CA HIS A 38 -6.29 -22.23 5.14
C HIS A 38 -7.22 -23.42 4.88
N LYS A 39 -6.64 -24.62 4.78
CA LYS A 39 -7.38 -25.86 4.49
C LYS A 39 -8.30 -25.75 3.24
N GLY A 40 -7.79 -25.10 2.19
CA GLY A 40 -8.50 -24.92 0.92
C GLY A 40 -9.55 -23.80 0.91
N ALA A 41 -9.82 -23.15 2.04
CA ALA A 41 -10.71 -22.00 2.11
C ALA A 41 -9.93 -20.69 2.20
N ARG A 42 -10.44 -19.64 1.55
CA ARG A 42 -9.92 -18.28 1.72
C ARG A 42 -10.42 -17.73 3.04
N VAL A 43 -9.50 -17.24 3.86
CA VAL A 43 -9.77 -16.74 5.21
C VAL A 43 -9.15 -15.36 5.40
N VAL A 44 -9.82 -14.52 6.18
CA VAL A 44 -9.19 -13.34 6.76
C VAL A 44 -8.32 -13.84 7.91
N TYR A 45 -7.01 -13.68 7.78
CA TYR A 45 -6.05 -14.11 8.80
C TYR A 45 -5.52 -12.88 9.55
N ARG A 46 -5.52 -12.94 10.89
CA ARG A 46 -5.03 -11.86 11.76
C ARG A 46 -3.98 -12.38 12.73
N TYR A 47 -2.94 -11.58 12.98
CA TYR A 47 -2.05 -11.81 14.12
C TYR A 47 -2.81 -11.61 15.43
N CYS A 48 -2.35 -12.28 16.47
CA CYS A 48 -2.99 -12.25 17.78
C CYS A 48 -2.53 -11.09 18.67
N SER A 49 -1.42 -10.43 18.32
CA SER A 49 -0.90 -9.25 19.01
C SER A 49 -1.56 -7.99 18.47
N ALA A 50 -1.66 -6.97 19.33
CA ALA A 50 -2.09 -5.63 18.91
C ALA A 50 -1.13 -5.01 17.87
N ASP A 51 0.12 -5.49 17.83
CA ASP A 51 1.16 -5.07 16.90
C ASP A 51 1.11 -5.85 15.58
N THR A 52 -0.09 -5.99 15.01
CA THR A 52 -0.23 -6.60 13.68
C THR A 52 0.62 -5.79 12.70
N PRO A 53 1.60 -6.40 11.98
CA PRO A 53 2.41 -5.68 11.02
C PRO A 53 1.50 -4.97 10.01
N THR A 54 1.68 -3.66 9.85
CA THR A 54 0.91 -2.88 8.88
C THR A 54 1.83 -2.19 7.90
N VAL A 55 1.41 -2.14 6.63
CA VAL A 55 2.00 -1.23 5.66
C VAL A 55 1.12 0.01 5.64
N GLU A 56 1.71 1.13 6.02
CA GLU A 56 1.08 2.44 5.96
C GLU A 56 1.58 3.17 4.73
N ILE A 57 0.64 3.59 3.89
CA ILE A 57 0.96 4.42 2.74
C ILE A 57 0.64 5.85 3.14
N THR A 58 1.62 6.73 3.01
CA THR A 58 1.51 8.16 3.32
C THR A 58 1.57 9.00 2.05
N ASN A 59 0.93 10.17 2.07
CA ASN A 59 1.17 11.19 1.05
C ASN A 59 2.47 11.95 1.36
N ARG A 60 2.87 12.89 0.49
CA ARG A 60 4.09 13.71 0.68
C ARG A 60 4.09 14.61 1.92
N GLU A 61 2.93 14.86 2.52
CA GLU A 61 2.79 15.63 3.76
C GLU A 61 2.93 14.71 5.00
N GLY A 62 3.19 13.41 4.80
CA GLY A 62 3.23 12.40 5.86
C GLY A 62 1.85 11.96 6.35
N LYS A 63 0.76 12.41 5.71
CA LYS A 63 -0.59 11.99 6.07
C LYS A 63 -0.86 10.58 5.56
N LYS A 64 -1.24 9.69 6.47
CA LYS A 64 -1.70 8.32 6.16
C LYS A 64 -2.91 8.35 5.21
N ILE A 65 -2.82 7.62 4.11
CA ILE A 65 -3.87 7.48 3.10
C ILE A 65 -4.44 6.06 3.04
N MET A 66 -3.64 5.02 3.28
CA MET A 66 -4.08 3.62 3.27
C MET A 66 -3.31 2.79 4.28
N VAL A 67 -3.94 1.72 4.75
CA VAL A 67 -3.37 0.74 5.68
C VAL A 67 -3.66 -0.67 5.19
N PHE A 68 -2.61 -1.48 5.10
CA PHE A 68 -2.69 -2.91 4.84
C PHE A 68 -2.30 -3.67 6.11
N ASN A 69 -3.29 -4.27 6.77
CA ASN A 69 -3.07 -5.12 7.94
C ASN A 69 -2.49 -6.46 7.51
N TYR A 70 -1.56 -6.97 8.30
CA TYR A 70 -0.81 -8.21 8.03
C TYR A 70 0.08 -8.02 6.79
N GLY A 71 0.83 -6.91 6.80
CA GLY A 71 1.62 -6.38 5.69
C GLY A 71 2.61 -7.37 5.07
N GLN A 72 3.24 -6.96 3.96
CA GLN A 72 4.57 -7.49 3.62
C GLN A 72 5.57 -6.96 4.65
N ASP A 73 6.69 -7.67 4.88
CA ASP A 73 7.78 -7.16 5.73
C ASP A 73 8.02 -5.70 5.40
N ALA A 74 7.96 -4.84 6.43
CA ALA A 74 7.72 -3.41 6.32
C ALA A 74 8.48 -2.80 5.14
N ASP A 75 7.79 -2.58 4.03
CA ASP A 75 8.26 -1.82 2.88
C ASP A 75 7.67 -0.42 3.05
N GLU A 76 8.49 0.58 3.38
CA GLU A 76 8.10 1.97 3.22
C GLU A 76 7.92 2.22 1.73
N VAL A 77 6.72 2.63 1.32
CA VAL A 77 6.36 2.81 -0.08
C VAL A 77 5.90 4.24 -0.37
N GLU A 78 6.40 4.82 -1.46
CA GLU A 78 5.93 6.09 -1.99
C GLU A 78 4.88 5.84 -3.08
N LEU A 79 3.69 6.46 -2.96
CA LEU A 79 2.68 6.44 -4.01
C LEU A 79 3.12 7.30 -5.20
N LEU A 80 3.29 6.67 -6.36
CA LEU A 80 3.64 7.33 -7.63
C LEU A 80 2.39 7.81 -8.39
N GLY A 81 1.29 7.06 -8.30
CA GLY A 81 0.05 7.41 -8.97
C GLY A 81 -1.03 6.36 -8.87
N VAL A 82 -2.22 6.75 -9.31
CA VAL A 82 -3.41 5.90 -9.39
C VAL A 82 -4.00 6.01 -10.79
N GLU A 83 -4.31 4.88 -11.41
CA GLU A 83 -4.95 4.84 -12.72
C GLU A 83 -6.23 4.01 -12.71
N LYS A 84 -7.18 4.39 -13.57
CA LYS A 84 -8.37 3.57 -13.85
C LYS A 84 -7.98 2.43 -14.78
N THR A 85 -8.46 1.24 -14.45
CA THR A 85 -8.32 0.04 -15.28
C THR A 85 -9.70 -0.59 -15.52
N ASN A 86 -9.76 -1.57 -16.42
CA ASN A 86 -11.01 -2.32 -16.66
C ASN A 86 -11.55 -3.00 -15.39
N ASN A 87 -10.68 -3.31 -14.43
CA ASN A 87 -11.03 -4.00 -13.19
C ASN A 87 -11.22 -3.02 -12.01
N GLY A 88 -11.14 -1.71 -12.24
CA GLY A 88 -11.33 -0.67 -11.23
C GLY A 88 -10.16 0.30 -11.16
N LEU A 89 -9.37 0.24 -10.09
CA LEU A 89 -8.22 1.10 -9.87
C LEU A 89 -6.96 0.26 -9.75
N LYS A 90 -5.84 0.82 -10.22
CA LYS A 90 -4.50 0.32 -9.98
C LYS A 90 -3.65 1.42 -9.39
N PHE A 91 -2.91 1.06 -8.36
CA PHE A 91 -2.02 1.93 -7.61
C PHE A 91 -0.59 1.54 -7.92
N GLN A 92 0.25 2.54 -8.12
CA GLN A 92 1.66 2.34 -8.42
C GLN A 92 2.49 2.95 -7.30
N PHE A 93 3.43 2.17 -6.80
CA PHE A 93 4.29 2.54 -5.70
C PHE A 93 5.75 2.27 -6.02
N LYS A 94 6.62 3.02 -5.34
CA LYS A 94 8.05 2.79 -5.28
C LYS A 94 8.42 2.34 -3.87
N SER A 95 9.14 1.23 -3.72
CA SER A 95 9.71 0.87 -2.42
C SER A 95 10.88 1.80 -2.07
N LEU A 96 10.98 2.19 -0.81
CA LEU A 96 12.01 3.07 -0.25
C LEU A 96 13.09 2.30 0.53
N LEU A 97 12.88 1.01 0.84
CA LEU A 97 13.74 0.23 1.74
C LEU A 97 14.72 -0.72 1.05
N TYR A 98 14.52 -1.09 -0.21
CA TYR A 98 15.47 -1.97 -0.90
C TYR A 98 16.76 -1.22 -1.29
N LYS A 99 17.79 -1.32 -0.44
CA LYS A 99 19.18 -0.90 -0.76
C LYS A 99 19.79 -1.66 -1.96
N ASP A 100 19.23 -2.82 -2.33
CA ASP A 100 19.81 -3.74 -3.32
C ASP A 100 19.03 -3.87 -4.65
N ASN A 101 18.19 -2.90 -5.03
CA ASN A 101 17.60 -2.77 -6.38
C ASN A 101 16.78 -3.95 -6.93
N LYS A 102 16.38 -4.95 -6.12
CA LYS A 102 15.66 -6.13 -6.66
C LYS A 102 14.22 -5.80 -7.03
N VAL A 103 13.45 -5.17 -6.15
CA VAL A 103 12.07 -4.72 -6.44
C VAL A 103 12.08 -3.26 -6.85
N LYS A 104 11.79 -3.00 -8.13
CA LYS A 104 11.84 -1.63 -8.69
C LYS A 104 10.50 -0.90 -8.61
N ASN A 105 9.40 -1.61 -8.82
CA ASN A 105 8.05 -1.09 -8.81
C ASN A 105 7.12 -2.05 -8.07
N LEU A 106 6.17 -1.47 -7.36
CA LEU A 106 5.10 -2.19 -6.68
C LEU A 106 3.77 -1.70 -7.24
N GLU A 107 2.83 -2.62 -7.44
CA GLU A 107 1.47 -2.28 -7.84
C GLU A 107 0.48 -2.93 -6.89
N PHE A 108 -0.63 -2.24 -6.62
CA PHE A 108 -1.80 -2.83 -6.00
C PHE A 108 -3.01 -2.62 -6.90
N ALA A 109 -3.72 -3.70 -7.23
CA ALA A 109 -4.89 -3.65 -8.09
C ALA A 109 -5.99 -4.58 -7.60
N TYR A 110 -7.24 -4.29 -7.95
CA TYR A 110 -8.34 -5.23 -7.72
C TYR A 110 -8.15 -6.54 -8.49
N VAL A 111 -8.56 -7.64 -7.85
CA VAL A 111 -8.65 -8.98 -8.45
C VAL A 111 -10.07 -9.15 -8.99
N GLY A 112 -10.20 -9.22 -10.32
CA GLY A 112 -11.49 -9.27 -10.99
C GLY A 112 -12.31 -7.99 -10.82
N ASN A 113 -13.62 -8.07 -11.09
CA ASN A 113 -14.45 -6.88 -11.30
C ASN A 113 -15.28 -6.47 -10.08
N ASN A 114 -15.25 -7.25 -8.99
CA ASN A 114 -16.13 -7.03 -7.84
C ASN A 114 -15.60 -6.02 -6.81
N LYS A 115 -14.37 -5.50 -7.01
CA LYS A 115 -13.72 -4.50 -6.16
C LYS A 115 -13.65 -4.87 -4.66
N LYS A 116 -13.69 -6.16 -4.33
CA LYS A 116 -13.61 -6.63 -2.93
C LYS A 116 -12.20 -6.98 -2.51
N ILE A 117 -11.46 -7.56 -3.44
CA ILE A 117 -10.15 -8.16 -3.23
C ILE A 117 -9.17 -7.41 -4.10
N GLY A 118 -7.99 -7.10 -3.56
CA GLY A 118 -6.86 -6.61 -4.33
C GLY A 118 -5.62 -7.46 -4.08
N ARG A 119 -4.62 -7.30 -4.95
CA ARG A 119 -3.39 -8.08 -4.93
C ARG A 119 -2.20 -7.16 -5.17
N TRP A 120 -1.15 -7.36 -4.38
CA TRP A 120 0.14 -6.76 -4.64
C TRP A 120 0.84 -7.43 -5.81
N LYS A 121 1.58 -6.68 -6.60
CA LYS A 121 2.51 -7.19 -7.61
C LYS A 121 3.83 -6.46 -7.48
N GLY A 122 4.93 -7.18 -7.53
CA GLY A 122 6.28 -6.60 -7.54
C GLY A 122 6.96 -6.87 -8.86
N SER A 123 7.67 -5.87 -9.40
CA SER A 123 8.57 -6.09 -10.53
C SER A 123 9.96 -6.43 -10.02
N LEU A 124 10.42 -7.65 -10.28
CA LEU A 124 11.80 -8.07 -10.07
C LEU A 124 12.52 -8.03 -11.42
N GLU A 125 13.52 -7.15 -11.55
CA GLU A 125 14.27 -6.91 -12.79
C GLU A 125 13.39 -6.62 -14.02
N SER A 126 12.89 -7.67 -14.70
CA SER A 126 12.12 -7.62 -15.96
C SER A 126 10.80 -8.41 -15.94
N PHE A 127 10.40 -9.01 -14.82
CA PHE A 127 9.13 -9.74 -14.71
C PHE A 127 8.30 -9.30 -13.50
N TRP A 128 6.99 -9.42 -13.63
CA TRP A 128 6.03 -9.16 -12.56
C TRP A 128 5.72 -10.46 -11.82
N GLN A 129 5.81 -10.40 -10.49
CA GLN A 129 5.41 -11.48 -9.61
C GLN A 129 4.17 -11.07 -8.81
N ASP A 130 3.18 -11.96 -8.79
CA ASP A 130 2.01 -11.82 -7.95
C ASP A 130 2.40 -12.02 -6.48
N GLY A 131 2.01 -11.07 -5.64
CA GLY A 131 2.18 -11.09 -4.20
C GLY A 131 0.88 -11.45 -3.47
N PRO A 132 0.82 -11.16 -2.15
CA PRO A 132 -0.33 -11.49 -1.33
C PRO A 132 -1.61 -10.75 -1.75
N GLU A 133 -2.74 -11.39 -1.49
CA GLU A 133 -4.07 -10.81 -1.69
C GLU A 133 -4.63 -10.24 -0.40
N PHE A 134 -5.48 -9.22 -0.54
CA PHE A 134 -6.10 -8.52 0.55
C PHE A 134 -7.57 -8.29 0.25
N VAL A 135 -8.40 -8.30 1.29
CA VAL A 135 -9.81 -7.91 1.22
C VAL A 135 -10.00 -6.56 1.89
N ALA A 136 -10.82 -5.71 1.29
CA ALA A 136 -11.19 -4.44 1.88
C ALA A 136 -12.09 -4.64 3.11
N GLU A 137 -11.89 -3.81 4.16
CA GLU A 137 -12.57 -3.89 5.46
C GLU A 137 -14.09 -4.15 5.37
N PRO A 138 -14.88 -3.46 4.52
CA PRO A 138 -16.33 -3.67 4.45
C PRO A 138 -16.75 -5.09 4.03
N TYR A 139 -15.88 -5.82 3.34
CA TYR A 139 -16.18 -7.15 2.79
C TYR A 139 -15.56 -8.29 3.61
N GLN A 140 -14.84 -8.00 4.69
CA GLN A 140 -14.19 -9.03 5.52
C GLN A 140 -15.19 -10.04 6.09
N LYS A 141 -16.38 -9.59 6.48
CA LYS A 141 -17.47 -10.42 7.01
C LYS A 141 -17.97 -11.52 6.05
N GLU A 142 -17.63 -11.42 4.75
CA GLU A 142 -17.96 -12.45 3.76
C GLU A 142 -17.01 -13.65 3.82
N PHE A 143 -15.91 -13.55 4.58
CA PHE A 143 -14.88 -14.56 4.72
C PHE A 143 -14.84 -15.08 6.15
N LYS A 144 -14.43 -16.35 6.30
CA LYS A 144 -14.12 -16.89 7.63
C LYS A 144 -12.89 -16.18 8.18
N GLU A 145 -12.95 -15.79 9.45
CA GLU A 145 -11.81 -15.20 10.15
C GLU A 145 -11.04 -16.26 10.95
N ILE A 146 -9.72 -16.20 10.89
CA ILE A 146 -8.80 -16.94 11.75
C ILE A 146 -7.89 -15.94 12.43
N ILE A 147 -7.82 -16.02 13.76
CA ILE A 147 -6.85 -15.28 14.56
C ILE A 147 -5.73 -16.26 14.90
N GLU A 148 -4.49 -15.86 14.65
CA GLU A 148 -3.32 -16.65 14.97
C GLU A 148 -3.34 -17.07 16.46
N PRO A 149 -2.92 -18.30 16.80
CA PRO A 149 -2.84 -18.70 18.20
C PRO A 149 -1.80 -17.88 18.96
N ARG A 150 -2.14 -17.41 20.17
CA ARG A 150 -1.23 -16.61 21.04
C ARG A 150 0.16 -17.19 21.27
N LYS A 151 0.27 -18.52 21.27
CA LYS A 151 1.54 -19.24 21.43
C LYS A 151 2.57 -18.98 20.32
N ASN A 152 2.13 -18.52 19.14
CA ASN A 152 3.01 -18.26 17.99
C ASN A 152 3.41 -16.78 17.87
N CYS A 153 2.92 -15.90 18.76
CA CYS A 153 3.05 -14.44 18.63
C CYS A 153 4.10 -13.82 19.58
N PHE A 154 4.96 -14.60 20.22
CA PHE A 154 6.03 -14.05 21.04
C PHE A 154 7.28 -13.80 20.19
N PRO A 155 8.02 -12.70 20.39
CA PRO A 155 9.36 -12.60 19.86
C PRO A 155 10.17 -13.74 20.50
N GLU A 156 10.88 -14.52 19.69
CA GLU A 156 12.02 -15.24 20.25
C GLU A 156 12.91 -14.17 20.90
N GLY A 157 13.11 -14.31 22.21
CA GLY A 157 13.85 -13.36 23.04
C GLY A 157 15.34 -13.33 22.73
#